data_AF-A0AAW5RW14-F1
#
_entry.id   AF-A0AAW5RW14-F1
#
_cell.length_a   1.000
_cell.length_b   1.000
_cell.length_c   1.000
_cell.angle_alpha   90.00
_cell.angle_beta   90.00
_cell.angle_gamma   90.00
#
_symmetry.space_group_name_H-M   'P 1'
#
loop_
_entity.id
_entity.type
_entity.pdbx_description
1 polymer ?
#
loop_
_entity_poly.entity_id
_entity_poly.type
_entity_poly.pdbx_seq_one_letter_code
_entity_poly.pdbx_strand_id
1 'polypeptide(L)'
;VIDAKVTTTDAAGNSTTVTDTEGYSVDTQGPSVVVDIVDGALNVADKVSSVTFTFSEVPVGFSADDLSISGGTISNLVQSTSDPKVWTATFTATDGFTGTASVAVKDGSYTDAAGNPGSAGSDTVAVDTQAPTASITLDGNITPDDVINAAESKQDIAVTGTVGGDVKEGDTVTLTVN
;
A
#
# COMPACT_ATOMS: atom_id res chain seq x y z
N VAL A 1 -41.62 5.45 -14.21
CA VAL A 1 -42.74 4.48 -14.16
C VAL A 1 -43.12 4.10 -15.58
N ILE A 2 -43.63 2.90 -15.79
CA ILE A 2 -44.19 2.43 -17.05
C ILE A 2 -45.68 2.26 -16.81
N ASP A 3 -46.50 2.96 -17.58
CA ASP A 3 -47.95 2.85 -17.50
C ASP A 3 -48.46 1.99 -18.66
N ALA A 4 -49.15 0.90 -18.33
CA ALA A 4 -49.88 0.06 -19.26
C ALA A 4 -51.38 0.40 -19.21
N LYS A 5 -52.02 0.43 -20.38
CA LYS A 5 -53.45 0.65 -20.51
C LYS A 5 -54.01 -0.29 -21.57
N VAL A 6 -55.12 -0.95 -21.26
CA VAL A 6 -55.91 -1.68 -22.25
C VAL A 6 -57.37 -1.21 -22.18
N THR A 7 -57.95 -0.94 -23.35
CA THR A 7 -59.36 -0.64 -23.51
C THR A 7 -59.97 -1.71 -24.40
N THR A 8 -61.03 -2.36 -23.94
CA THR A 8 -61.80 -3.31 -24.75
C THR A 8 -63.19 -2.73 -25.00
N THR A 9 -63.77 -3.07 -26.15
CA THR A 9 -65.14 -2.68 -26.53
C THR A 9 -65.84 -3.91 -27.09
N ASP A 10 -67.05 -4.22 -26.59
CA ASP A 10 -67.83 -5.33 -27.12
C ASP A 10 -68.56 -4.96 -28.43
N ALA A 11 -69.20 -5.93 -29.08
CA ALA A 11 -69.92 -5.72 -30.34
C ALA A 11 -71.16 -4.80 -30.21
N ALA A 12 -71.67 -4.61 -28.99
CA ALA A 12 -72.78 -3.69 -28.70
C ALA A 12 -72.28 -2.25 -28.43
N GLY A 13 -70.95 -2.04 -28.37
CA GLY A 13 -70.33 -0.74 -28.17
C GLY A 13 -70.01 -0.40 -26.71
N ASN A 14 -70.13 -1.35 -25.77
CA ASN A 14 -69.77 -1.11 -24.37
C ASN A 14 -68.25 -1.20 -24.19
N SER A 15 -67.63 -0.16 -23.63
CA SER A 15 -66.17 -0.15 -23.39
C SER A 15 -65.81 -0.18 -21.91
N THR A 16 -64.70 -0.85 -21.59
CA THR A 16 -64.03 -0.73 -20.30
C THR A 16 -62.54 -0.50 -20.51
N THR A 17 -61.89 0.13 -19.53
CA THR A 17 -60.45 0.37 -19.53
C THR A 17 -59.88 -0.09 -18.21
N VAL A 18 -58.77 -0.80 -18.26
CA VAL A 18 -57.93 -1.08 -17.08
C VAL A 18 -56.52 -0.56 -17.33
N THR A 19 -55.85 -0.17 -16.25
CA THR A 19 -54.48 0.36 -16.26
C THR A 19 -53.65 -0.38 -15.24
N ASP A 20 -52.35 -0.48 -15.49
CA ASP A 20 -51.34 -0.99 -14.57
C ASP A 20 -50.12 -0.07 -14.63
N THR A 21 -49.44 0.14 -13.50
CA THR A 21 -48.32 1.07 -13.40
C THR A 21 -47.17 0.38 -12.66
N GLU A 22 -46.02 0.28 -13.32
CA GLU A 22 -44.80 -0.31 -12.75
C GLU A 22 -43.73 0.76 -12.51
N GLY A 23 -43.06 0.69 -11.36
CA GLY A 23 -41.97 1.58 -11.00
C GLY A 23 -40.65 1.15 -11.63
N TYR A 24 -39.78 2.10 -11.96
CA TYR A 24 -38.36 1.80 -12.21
C TYR A 24 -37.50 2.99 -11.82
N SER A 25 -36.28 2.70 -11.36
CA SER A 25 -35.20 3.67 -11.19
C SER A 25 -34.17 3.49 -12.28
N VAL A 26 -33.46 4.57 -12.61
CA VAL A 26 -32.32 4.54 -13.51
C VAL A 26 -31.10 4.93 -12.71
N ASP A 27 -30.13 4.04 -12.70
CA ASP A 27 -28.80 4.32 -12.18
C ASP A 27 -27.81 4.12 -13.32
N THR A 28 -27.00 5.13 -13.57
CA THR A 28 -26.01 5.15 -14.67
C THR A 28 -24.63 5.58 -14.16
N GLN A 29 -24.50 5.86 -12.87
CA GLN A 29 -23.28 6.40 -12.31
C GLN A 29 -22.50 5.26 -11.66
N GLY A 30 -21.34 4.93 -12.22
CA GLY A 30 -20.44 3.96 -11.61
C GLY A 30 -19.77 4.48 -10.32
N PRO A 31 -19.33 3.58 -9.43
CA PRO A 31 -18.67 3.93 -8.18
C PRO A 31 -17.21 4.36 -8.37
N SER A 32 -16.76 5.41 -7.67
CA SER A 32 -15.34 5.79 -7.59
C SER A 32 -14.66 5.24 -6.34
N VAL A 33 -13.34 5.09 -6.34
CA VAL A 33 -12.54 4.65 -5.19
C VAL A 33 -11.42 5.63 -4.88
N VAL A 34 -11.25 5.94 -3.59
CA VAL A 34 -10.06 6.60 -3.04
C VAL A 34 -9.21 5.53 -2.37
N VAL A 35 -7.95 5.45 -2.77
CA VAL A 35 -6.93 4.58 -2.14
C VAL A 35 -6.05 5.46 -1.27
N ASP A 36 -5.69 4.97 -0.09
CA ASP A 36 -4.83 5.69 0.87
C ASP A 36 -3.91 4.68 1.57
N ILE A 37 -2.61 4.80 1.33
CA ILE A 37 -1.54 4.13 2.07
C ILE A 37 -1.20 5.03 3.25
N VAL A 38 -1.48 4.56 4.47
CA VAL A 38 -1.53 5.43 5.65
C VAL A 38 -0.18 6.05 6.00
N ASP A 39 0.92 5.35 5.76
CA ASP A 39 2.26 5.87 6.06
C ASP A 39 2.82 6.72 4.93
N GLY A 40 3.39 7.88 5.26
CA GLY A 40 4.02 8.77 4.28
C GLY A 40 5.35 8.26 3.72
N ALA A 41 6.02 7.34 4.42
CA ALA A 41 7.21 6.64 3.95
C ALA A 41 7.44 5.35 4.74
N LEU A 42 8.07 4.35 4.12
CA LEU A 42 8.43 3.07 4.74
C LEU A 42 9.94 2.86 4.69
N ASN A 43 10.49 2.20 5.70
CA ASN A 43 11.91 1.88 5.77
C ASN A 43 12.17 0.48 6.33
N VAL A 44 13.44 0.10 6.47
CA VAL A 44 13.81 -1.24 6.95
C VAL A 44 13.29 -1.58 8.35
N ALA A 45 13.09 -0.59 9.23
CA ALA A 45 12.55 -0.77 10.57
C ALA A 45 11.01 -0.76 10.61
N ASP A 46 10.39 -0.12 9.62
CA ASP A 46 8.94 0.02 9.50
C ASP A 46 8.50 -0.16 8.03
N LYS A 47 8.24 -1.41 7.67
CA LYS A 47 8.03 -1.84 6.27
C LYS A 47 6.57 -2.17 5.93
N VAL A 48 5.65 -1.94 6.87
CA VAL A 48 4.25 -2.38 6.77
C VAL A 48 3.34 -1.19 6.95
N SER A 49 2.42 -0.98 6.03
CA SER A 49 1.40 0.07 6.13
C SER A 49 -0.01 -0.49 5.99
N SER A 50 -0.96 0.12 6.70
CA SER A 50 -2.38 -0.11 6.41
C SER A 50 -2.75 0.61 5.11
N VAL A 51 -3.59 -0.03 4.30
CA VAL A 51 -4.17 0.60 3.10
C VAL A 51 -5.67 0.64 3.28
N THR A 52 -6.27 1.80 3.01
CA THR A 52 -7.72 1.96 2.98
C THR A 52 -8.22 2.22 1.57
N PHE A 53 -9.36 1.62 1.25
CA PHE A 53 -10.09 1.83 0.00
C PHE A 53 -11.47 2.35 0.37
N THR A 54 -11.79 3.58 -0.03
CA THR A 54 -13.08 4.21 0.25
C THR A 54 -13.84 4.43 -1.05
N PHE A 55 -14.93 3.69 -1.22
CA PHE A 55 -15.78 3.76 -2.41
C PHE A 55 -16.91 4.80 -2.23
N SER A 56 -17.34 5.44 -3.32
CA SER A 56 -18.52 6.33 -3.29
C SER A 56 -19.82 5.57 -3.06
N GLU A 57 -19.87 4.31 -3.50
CA GLU A 57 -20.98 3.37 -3.32
C GLU A 57 -20.47 1.98 -2.96
N VAL A 58 -21.35 1.07 -2.56
CA VAL A 58 -20.93 -0.29 -2.16
C VAL A 58 -20.46 -1.04 -3.40
N PRO A 59 -19.19 -1.47 -3.47
CA PRO A 59 -18.69 -2.19 -4.62
C PRO A 59 -19.22 -3.63 -4.63
N VAL A 60 -19.47 -4.16 -5.83
CA VAL A 60 -19.81 -5.55 -6.10
C VAL A 60 -18.64 -6.18 -6.85
N GLY A 61 -18.21 -7.37 -6.41
CA GLY A 61 -17.15 -8.14 -7.05
C GLY A 61 -15.72 -7.71 -6.72
N PHE A 62 -15.52 -6.64 -5.93
CA PHE A 62 -14.18 -6.18 -5.56
C PHE A 62 -13.40 -7.21 -4.73
N SER A 63 -12.15 -7.43 -5.11
CA SER A 63 -11.26 -8.49 -4.63
C SER A 63 -9.79 -8.11 -4.83
N ALA A 64 -8.86 -8.99 -4.43
CA ALA A 64 -7.43 -8.75 -4.64
C ALA A 64 -7.03 -8.77 -6.12
N ASP A 65 -7.80 -9.45 -6.98
CA ASP A 65 -7.53 -9.52 -8.43
C ASP A 65 -7.78 -8.18 -9.13
N ASP A 66 -8.49 -7.26 -8.48
CA ASP A 66 -8.74 -5.89 -8.95
C ASP A 66 -7.55 -4.97 -8.74
N LEU A 67 -6.55 -5.41 -7.98
CA LEU A 67 -5.42 -4.58 -7.59
C LEU A 67 -4.21 -4.74 -8.52
N SER A 68 -3.44 -3.66 -8.66
CA SER A 68 -2.11 -3.63 -9.27
C SER A 68 -1.12 -3.05 -8.27
N ILE A 69 -0.11 -3.84 -7.88
CA ILE A 69 0.82 -3.49 -6.79
C ILE A 69 2.24 -3.40 -7.34
N SER A 70 3.00 -2.41 -6.87
CA SER A 70 4.43 -2.24 -7.16
C SER A 70 5.22 -1.94 -5.87
N GLY A 71 6.47 -2.37 -5.80
CA GLY A 71 7.36 -2.11 -4.65
C GLY A 71 6.99 -2.85 -3.36
N GLY A 72 6.08 -3.83 -3.43
CA GLY A 72 5.63 -4.60 -2.28
C GLY A 72 4.53 -5.60 -2.61
N THR A 73 3.81 -6.03 -1.57
CA THR A 73 2.68 -6.96 -1.65
C THR A 73 1.50 -6.46 -0.83
N ILE A 74 0.29 -6.91 -1.19
CA ILE A 74 -0.94 -6.68 -0.41
C ILE A 74 -1.40 -8.00 0.18
N SER A 75 -1.83 -7.96 1.45
CA SER A 75 -2.46 -9.07 2.15
C SER A 75 -3.65 -8.57 2.99
N ASN A 76 -4.44 -9.50 3.55
CA ASN A 76 -5.54 -9.20 4.46
C ASN A 76 -6.56 -8.18 3.92
N LEU A 77 -6.87 -8.24 2.62
CA LEU A 77 -7.93 -7.42 2.05
C LEU A 77 -9.28 -7.85 2.62
N VAL A 78 -9.93 -6.96 3.37
CA VAL A 78 -11.19 -7.24 4.08
C VAL A 78 -12.13 -6.05 3.98
N GLN A 79 -13.43 -6.33 3.83
CA GLN A 79 -14.46 -5.30 3.93
C GLN A 79 -14.65 -4.91 5.39
N SER A 80 -14.83 -3.61 5.64
CA SER A 80 -15.20 -3.12 6.96
C SER A 80 -16.58 -3.63 7.37
N THR A 81 -16.70 -4.11 8.61
CA THR A 81 -17.98 -4.56 9.17
C THR A 81 -18.90 -3.43 9.59
N SER A 82 -18.38 -2.19 9.67
CA SER A 82 -19.15 -1.00 10.06
C SER A 82 -19.54 -0.11 8.88
N ASP A 83 -18.82 -0.22 7.75
CA ASP A 83 -19.14 0.51 6.51
C ASP A 83 -18.82 -0.36 5.28
N PRO A 84 -19.84 -0.86 4.55
CA PRO A 84 -19.61 -1.71 3.38
C PRO A 84 -18.93 -0.98 2.21
N LYS A 85 -18.79 0.36 2.26
CA LYS A 85 -18.03 1.16 1.29
C LYS A 85 -16.55 1.25 1.61
N VAL A 86 -16.10 0.71 2.74
CA VAL A 86 -14.70 0.78 3.16
C VAL A 86 -14.10 -0.62 3.17
N TRP A 87 -12.93 -0.74 2.56
CA TRP A 87 -12.09 -1.94 2.65
C TRP A 87 -10.73 -1.56 3.22
N THR A 88 -10.12 -2.49 3.95
CA THR A 88 -8.76 -2.34 4.45
C THR A 88 -7.90 -3.50 3.98
N ALA A 89 -6.61 -3.23 3.83
CA ALA A 89 -5.60 -4.25 3.54
C ALA A 89 -4.28 -3.87 4.21
N THR A 90 -3.30 -4.78 4.14
CA THR A 90 -1.95 -4.55 4.64
C THR A 90 -0.98 -4.54 3.46
N PHE A 91 -0.33 -3.41 3.23
CA PHE A 91 0.81 -3.30 2.33
C PHE A 91 2.09 -3.67 3.06
N THR A 92 2.93 -4.50 2.45
CA THR A 92 4.27 -4.82 2.94
C THR A 92 5.29 -4.53 1.85
N ALA A 93 6.18 -3.58 2.11
CA ALA A 93 7.26 -3.22 1.21
C ALA A 93 8.19 -4.41 0.96
N THR A 94 8.71 -4.52 -0.26
CA THR A 94 9.73 -5.53 -0.59
C THR A 94 11.04 -5.21 0.15
N ASP A 95 11.72 -6.21 0.69
CA ASP A 95 13.02 -6.04 1.35
C ASP A 95 14.11 -5.62 0.33
N GLY A 96 14.96 -4.66 0.70
CA GLY A 96 16.01 -4.13 -0.19
C GLY A 96 15.50 -3.28 -1.35
N PHE A 97 14.25 -2.80 -1.30
CA PHE A 97 13.68 -1.91 -2.30
C PHE A 97 13.87 -0.45 -1.88
N THR A 98 14.39 0.36 -2.81
CA THR A 98 14.48 1.81 -2.67
C THR A 98 13.78 2.45 -3.87
N GLY A 99 12.74 3.26 -3.61
CA GLY A 99 11.98 3.91 -4.67
C GLY A 99 10.55 4.26 -4.25
N THR A 100 9.68 4.42 -5.24
CA THR A 100 8.25 4.65 -5.03
C THR A 100 7.46 3.36 -5.23
N ALA A 101 6.76 2.91 -4.20
CA ALA A 101 5.80 1.81 -4.27
C ALA A 101 4.38 2.34 -4.54
N SER A 102 3.47 1.47 -4.98
CA SER A 102 2.10 1.87 -5.31
C SER A 102 1.08 0.76 -5.10
N VAL A 103 -0.13 1.17 -4.74
CA VAL A 103 -1.33 0.34 -4.74
C VAL A 103 -2.36 1.02 -5.63
N ALA A 104 -2.85 0.32 -6.66
CA ALA A 104 -3.85 0.82 -7.58
C ALA A 104 -5.01 -0.16 -7.75
N VAL A 105 -6.21 0.37 -7.92
CA VAL A 105 -7.41 -0.35 -8.35
C VAL A 105 -7.58 -0.18 -9.86
N LYS A 106 -7.81 -1.27 -10.58
CA LYS A 106 -7.96 -1.28 -12.04
C LYS A 106 -9.28 -0.62 -12.46
N ASP A 107 -9.25 0.09 -13.57
CA ASP A 107 -10.45 0.72 -14.14
C ASP A 107 -11.46 -0.34 -14.60
N GLY A 108 -12.73 -0.17 -14.23
CA GLY A 108 -13.84 -1.05 -14.62
C GLY A 108 -13.79 -2.47 -14.07
N SER A 109 -12.95 -2.76 -13.06
CA SER A 109 -12.77 -4.13 -12.56
C SER A 109 -13.81 -4.56 -11.51
N TYR A 110 -14.49 -3.60 -10.90
CA TYR A 110 -15.61 -3.78 -9.98
C TYR A 110 -16.84 -2.99 -10.45
N THR A 111 -18.02 -3.26 -9.90
CA THR A 111 -19.27 -2.55 -10.25
C THR A 111 -20.02 -2.06 -9.02
N ASP A 112 -21.11 -1.32 -9.20
CA ASP A 112 -22.16 -1.16 -8.19
C ASP A 112 -23.23 -2.27 -8.29
N ALA A 113 -24.35 -2.09 -7.57
CA ALA A 113 -25.49 -3.00 -7.59
C ALA A 113 -26.35 -2.91 -8.87
N ALA A 114 -26.29 -1.79 -9.59
CA ALA A 114 -26.96 -1.61 -10.88
C ALA A 114 -26.13 -2.17 -12.05
N GLY A 115 -24.88 -2.55 -11.79
CA GLY A 115 -23.94 -3.11 -12.77
C GLY A 115 -23.11 -2.05 -13.49
N ASN A 116 -23.10 -0.79 -13.04
CA ASN A 116 -22.25 0.23 -13.64
C ASN A 116 -20.78 -0.01 -13.23
N PRO A 117 -19.82 0.06 -14.16
CA PRO A 117 -18.41 -0.17 -13.87
C PRO A 117 -17.82 0.96 -13.01
N GLY A 118 -17.00 0.58 -12.04
CA GLY A 118 -16.29 1.52 -11.18
C GLY A 118 -15.05 2.12 -11.83
N SER A 119 -14.61 3.28 -11.35
CA SER A 119 -13.42 3.97 -11.86
C SER A 119 -12.13 3.53 -11.16
N ALA A 120 -10.99 3.62 -11.83
CA ALA A 120 -9.69 3.44 -11.18
C ALA A 120 -9.43 4.42 -10.01
N GLY A 121 -8.50 4.04 -9.14
CA GLY A 121 -7.93 4.88 -8.08
C GLY A 121 -6.58 4.33 -7.63
N SER A 122 -5.71 5.16 -7.07
CA SER A 122 -4.36 4.72 -6.67
C SER A 122 -3.73 5.63 -5.64
N ASP A 123 -2.78 5.08 -4.90
CA ASP A 123 -1.89 5.84 -4.04
C ASP A 123 -0.45 5.30 -4.09
N THR A 124 0.50 6.11 -3.67
CA THR A 124 1.94 5.82 -3.71
C THR A 124 2.64 6.17 -2.40
N VAL A 125 3.67 5.40 -2.07
CA VAL A 125 4.47 5.62 -0.86
C VAL A 125 5.97 5.54 -1.19
N ALA A 126 6.77 6.41 -0.57
CA ALA A 126 8.22 6.34 -0.65
C ALA A 126 8.72 5.17 0.22
N VAL A 127 9.62 4.36 -0.31
CA VAL A 127 10.13 3.17 0.37
C VAL A 127 11.65 3.16 0.30
N ASP A 128 12.30 2.92 1.44
CA ASP A 128 13.72 2.59 1.52
C ASP A 128 13.98 1.49 2.56
N THR A 129 13.85 0.23 2.14
CA THR A 129 14.11 -0.95 2.98
C THR A 129 15.54 -1.47 2.83
N GLN A 130 16.43 -0.72 2.18
CA GLN A 130 17.84 -1.09 2.05
C GLN A 130 18.56 -0.80 3.37
N ALA A 131 18.92 -1.86 4.10
CA ALA A 131 19.74 -1.72 5.30
C ALA A 131 21.14 -1.18 4.95
N PRO A 132 21.73 -0.30 5.77
CA PRO A 132 23.11 0.10 5.61
C PRO A 132 24.05 -1.08 5.90
N THR A 133 25.21 -1.07 5.24
CA THR A 133 26.31 -2.01 5.44
C THR A 133 27.47 -1.31 6.14
N ALA A 134 28.19 -2.02 7.01
CA ALA A 134 29.37 -1.46 7.67
C ALA A 134 30.44 -2.54 7.86
N SER A 135 31.71 -2.15 7.75
CA SER A 135 32.86 -2.98 8.06
C SER A 135 33.91 -2.18 8.84
N ILE A 136 34.68 -2.85 9.69
CA ILE A 136 35.79 -2.27 10.43
C ILE A 136 36.97 -3.26 10.47
N THR A 137 38.18 -2.76 10.35
CA THR A 137 39.41 -3.55 10.44
C THR A 137 40.48 -2.73 11.13
N LEU A 138 41.13 -3.29 12.16
CA LEU A 138 42.32 -2.69 12.75
C LEU A 138 43.55 -3.03 11.90
N ASP A 139 44.53 -2.14 11.89
CA ASP A 139 45.82 -2.46 11.32
C ASP A 139 46.46 -3.63 12.07
N GLY A 140 47.24 -4.43 11.33
CA GLY A 140 47.66 -5.76 11.80
C GLY A 140 48.48 -5.78 13.09
N ASN A 141 49.13 -4.66 13.44
CA ASN A 141 49.93 -4.55 14.65
C ASN A 141 49.64 -3.22 15.37
N ILE A 142 49.59 -3.24 16.71
CA ILE A 142 49.39 -2.03 17.55
C ILE A 142 50.68 -1.20 17.71
N THR A 143 51.83 -1.87 17.73
CA THR A 143 53.19 -1.31 17.62
C THR A 143 53.91 -2.03 16.46
N PRO A 144 55.11 -1.63 16.00
CA PRO A 144 55.76 -2.29 14.86
C PRO A 144 55.91 -3.82 14.98
N ASP A 145 56.02 -4.35 16.20
CA ASP A 145 56.16 -5.78 16.51
C ASP A 145 54.95 -6.40 17.23
N ASP A 146 53.83 -5.66 17.32
CA ASP A 146 52.59 -6.07 18.02
C ASP A 146 52.78 -6.43 19.50
N VAL A 147 53.83 -5.88 20.12
CA VAL A 147 54.12 -6.04 21.54
C VAL A 147 54.34 -4.67 22.16
N ILE A 148 53.62 -4.37 23.23
CA ILE A 148 53.84 -3.13 24.00
C ILE A 148 54.91 -3.41 25.06
N ASN A 149 56.07 -2.78 24.93
CA ASN A 149 57.15 -2.84 25.92
C ASN A 149 57.08 -1.70 26.96
N ALA A 150 57.99 -1.70 27.94
CA ALA A 150 57.99 -0.74 29.04
C ALA A 150 58.27 0.73 28.64
N ALA A 151 58.85 0.96 27.46
CA ALA A 151 59.06 2.30 26.93
C ALA A 151 57.80 2.78 26.20
N GLU A 152 57.20 1.94 25.35
CA GLU A 152 55.94 2.21 24.64
C GLU A 152 54.77 2.40 25.58
N SER A 153 54.68 1.64 26.68
CA SER A 153 53.58 1.73 27.65
C SER A 153 53.51 3.09 28.39
N LYS A 154 54.48 3.96 28.19
CA LYS A 154 54.56 5.31 28.78
C LYS A 154 54.32 6.41 27.74
N GLN A 155 53.97 6.02 26.53
CA GLN A 155 53.68 6.91 25.41
C GLN A 155 52.24 6.71 24.94
N ASP A 156 51.74 7.68 24.17
CA ASP A 156 50.48 7.52 23.45
C ASP A 156 50.72 6.61 22.24
N ILE A 157 50.04 5.47 22.21
CA ILE A 157 50.10 4.51 21.10
C ILE A 157 48.88 4.72 20.21
N ALA A 158 49.14 5.01 18.93
CA ALA A 158 48.07 5.13 17.96
C ALA A 158 47.52 3.74 17.63
N VAL A 159 46.22 3.54 17.84
CA VAL A 159 45.48 2.39 17.33
C VAL A 159 44.82 2.81 16.03
N THR A 160 45.25 2.23 14.91
CA THR A 160 44.82 2.61 13.57
C THR A 160 44.09 1.47 12.86
N GLY A 161 43.39 1.81 11.79
CA GLY A 161 42.57 0.87 11.03
C GLY A 161 41.75 1.58 9.96
N THR A 162 40.81 0.84 9.36
CA THR A 162 39.91 1.33 8.32
C THR A 162 38.46 0.92 8.59
N VAL A 163 37.54 1.72 8.08
CA VAL A 163 36.10 1.43 8.02
C VAL A 163 35.64 1.40 6.57
N GLY A 164 34.52 0.74 6.30
CA GLY A 164 33.97 0.61 4.94
C GLY A 164 32.45 0.42 4.92
N GLY A 165 31.90 0.25 3.72
CA GLY A 165 30.45 0.22 3.49
C GLY A 165 29.85 1.62 3.48
N ASP A 166 28.74 1.79 4.19
CA ASP A 166 28.00 3.04 4.31
C ASP A 166 28.54 3.97 5.39
N VAL A 167 29.55 3.53 6.15
CA VAL A 167 30.24 4.36 7.15
C VAL A 167 30.79 5.63 6.48
N LYS A 168 30.53 6.80 7.07
CA LYS A 168 30.97 8.12 6.60
C LYS A 168 31.85 8.82 7.62
N GLU A 169 32.54 9.86 7.17
CA GLU A 169 33.27 10.76 8.07
C GLU A 169 32.29 11.35 9.11
N GLY A 170 32.69 11.32 10.38
CA GLY A 170 31.86 11.74 11.51
C GLY A 170 31.15 10.59 12.22
N ASP A 171 31.09 9.39 11.64
CA ASP A 171 30.58 8.22 12.34
C ASP A 171 31.48 7.83 13.52
N THR A 172 30.87 7.38 14.62
CA THR A 172 31.59 7.08 15.85
C THR A 172 32.20 5.68 15.82
N VAL A 173 33.51 5.60 16.01
CA VAL A 173 34.21 4.34 16.31
C VAL A 173 34.40 4.23 17.83
N THR A 174 33.85 3.18 18.43
CA THR A 174 34.06 2.89 19.86
C THR A 174 35.07 1.76 19.99
N LEU A 175 36.20 2.04 20.64
CA LEU A 175 37.17 1.03 21.04
C LEU A 175 36.98 0.70 22.52
N THR A 176 36.95 -0.58 22.86
CA THR A 176 37.02 -1.04 24.24
C THR A 176 38.34 -1.79 24.41
N VAL A 177 39.19 -1.29 25.31
CA VAL A 177 40.45 -1.93 25.68
C VAL A 177 40.20 -2.67 26.98
N ASN A 178 40.41 -4.00 26.97
CA ASN A 178 40.15 -4.88 28.12
C ASN A 178 41.44 -5.25 28.84
#